data_AF-A0A0S9D4L4-F1
#
_entry.id   AF-A0A0S9D4L4-F1
#
_cell.length_a   1.000
_cell.length_b   1.000
_cell.length_c   1.000
_cell.angle_alpha   90.00
_cell.angle_beta   90.00
_cell.angle_gamma   90.00
#
_symmetry.space_group_name_H-M   'P 1'
#
loop_
_entity.id
_entity.type
_entity.pdbx_description
1 polymer ?
#
loop_
_entity_poly.entity_id
_entity_poly.type
_entity_poly.pdbx_seq_one_letter_code
_entity_poly.pdbx_strand_id
1 'polypeptide(L)'
;MVLLGTGGTMGRGGFWFRAGAYAVDLAAGLLLWSGAFVLLAVAGGEEDALPLIVLVGSFVIAVVVYGVIYGTRRTLGQLLFGLRTVRTIDGRRVGAWRGIWRMLGGALLVPGVPLLVIGLILSASSYTVIDRPVRFAVVRTR
;
A
#
# COMPACT_ATOMS: atom_id res chain seq x y z
N MET A 1 11.34 11.34 -15.94
CA MET A 1 11.06 10.06 -16.62
C MET A 1 11.63 8.92 -15.79
N VAL A 2 11.19 7.68 -16.04
CA VAL A 2 11.72 6.45 -15.42
C VAL A 2 12.30 5.60 -16.54
N LEU A 3 13.60 5.30 -16.47
CA LEU A 3 14.25 4.35 -17.38
C LEU A 3 14.00 2.92 -16.87
N LEU A 4 13.57 2.04 -17.76
CA LEU A 4 13.38 0.63 -17.49
C LEU A 4 14.66 -0.14 -17.84
N GLY A 5 14.87 -1.29 -17.19
CA GLY A 5 15.95 -2.21 -17.53
C GLY A 5 15.87 -2.76 -18.96
N THR A 6 14.70 -2.66 -19.60
CA THR A 6 14.46 -3.01 -21.01
C THR A 6 14.85 -1.90 -22.00
N GLY A 7 15.38 -0.76 -21.53
CA GLY A 7 15.72 0.39 -22.38
C GLY A 7 14.55 1.33 -22.69
N GLY A 8 13.32 0.95 -22.35
CA GLY A 8 12.15 1.83 -22.50
C GLY A 8 12.09 2.94 -21.45
N THR A 9 11.40 4.04 -21.76
CA THR A 9 11.15 5.14 -20.81
C THR A 9 9.65 5.27 -20.51
N MET A 10 9.32 5.59 -19.27
CA MET A 10 7.94 5.86 -18.84
C MET A 10 7.83 7.21 -18.11
N GLY A 11 6.69 7.89 -18.29
CA GLY A 11 6.37 9.12 -17.56
C GLY A 11 6.20 8.83 -16.07
N ARG A 12 6.92 9.56 -15.21
CA ARG A 12 6.75 9.44 -13.75
C ARG A 12 5.44 10.13 -13.37
N GLY A 13 4.64 9.50 -12.51
CA GLY A 13 3.44 10.15 -11.98
C GLY A 13 3.80 11.45 -11.24
N GLY A 14 3.04 12.52 -11.51
CA GLY A 14 3.20 13.79 -10.78
C GLY A 14 3.04 13.59 -9.27
N PHE A 15 3.65 14.46 -8.47
CA PHE A 15 3.54 14.38 -7.00
C PHE A 15 2.08 14.39 -6.54
N TRP A 16 1.28 15.34 -7.03
CA TRP A 16 -0.13 15.50 -6.65
C TRP A 16 -1.01 14.30 -7.03
N PHE A 17 -0.80 13.71 -8.21
CA PHE A 17 -1.51 12.49 -8.61
C PHE A 17 -1.18 11.31 -7.70
N ARG A 18 0.08 11.19 -7.26
CA ARG A 18 0.50 10.13 -6.32
C ARG A 18 -0.07 10.34 -4.93
N ALA A 19 -0.07 11.58 -4.44
CA ALA A 19 -0.65 11.92 -3.15
C ALA A 19 -2.17 11.65 -3.14
N GLY A 20 -2.89 12.08 -4.18
CA GLY A 20 -4.32 11.82 -4.33
C GLY A 20 -4.64 10.32 -4.43
N ALA A 21 -3.87 9.56 -5.21
CA ALA A 21 -4.03 8.11 -5.28
C ALA A 21 -3.81 7.44 -3.92
N TYR A 22 -2.80 7.90 -3.16
CA TYR A 22 -2.53 7.38 -1.82
C TYR A 22 -3.67 7.70 -0.84
N ALA A 23 -4.23 8.92 -0.87
CA ALA A 23 -5.35 9.30 -0.02
C ALA A 23 -6.59 8.42 -0.29
N VAL A 24 -6.91 8.15 -1.56
CA VAL A 24 -8.00 7.24 -1.93
C VAL A 24 -7.70 5.81 -1.47
N ASP A 25 -6.47 5.34 -1.66
CA ASP A 25 -6.07 3.99 -1.27
C ASP A 25 -6.11 3.80 0.26
N LEU A 26 -5.78 4.84 1.02
CA LEU A 26 -5.89 4.87 2.48
C LEU A 26 -7.35 4.80 2.92
N ALA A 27 -8.23 5.61 2.32
CA ALA A 27 -9.66 5.55 2.60
C ALA A 27 -10.27 4.17 2.27
N ALA A 28 -9.91 3.60 1.11
CA ALA A 28 -10.34 2.27 0.71
C ALA A 28 -9.83 1.18 1.68
N GLY A 29 -8.58 1.29 2.14
CA GLY A 29 -8.01 0.38 3.14
C GLY A 29 -8.74 0.47 4.49
N LEU A 30 -9.07 1.68 4.95
CA LEU A 30 -9.84 1.88 6.19
C LEU A 30 -11.25 1.31 6.09
N LEU A 31 -11.93 1.49 4.95
CA LEU A 31 -13.25 0.90 4.72
C LEU A 31 -13.19 -0.63 4.71
N LEU A 32 -12.18 -1.20 4.05
CA LEU A 32 -11.97 -2.65 4.02
C LEU A 32 -11.70 -3.22 5.42
N TRP A 33 -10.86 -2.52 6.21
CA TRP A 33 -10.58 -2.90 7.59
C TRP A 33 -11.83 -2.82 8.47
N SER A 34 -12.57 -1.71 8.39
CA SER A 34 -13.81 -1.52 9.16
C SER A 34 -14.84 -2.58 8.83
N GLY A 35 -15.00 -2.92 7.54
CA GLY A 35 -15.88 -4.00 7.11
C GLY A 35 -15.44 -5.37 7.64
N ALA A 36 -14.14 -5.69 7.53
CA ALA A 36 -13.60 -6.93 8.08
C ALA A 36 -13.76 -7.03 9.61
N PHE A 37 -13.59 -5.90 10.31
CA PHE A 37 -13.78 -5.80 11.75
C PHE A 37 -15.22 -6.11 12.14
N VAL A 38 -16.21 -5.46 11.50
CA VAL A 38 -17.63 -5.71 11.76
C VAL A 38 -18.01 -7.16 11.48
N LEU A 39 -17.54 -7.73 10.36
CA LEU A 39 -17.82 -9.13 10.02
C LEU A 39 -17.26 -10.11 11.06
N LEU A 40 -16.02 -9.91 11.51
CA LEU A 40 -15.42 -10.76 12.53
C LEU A 40 -16.03 -10.55 13.91
N ALA A 41 -16.39 -9.31 14.27
CA ALA A 41 -17.06 -9.00 15.52
C ALA A 41 -18.43 -9.68 15.60
N VAL A 42 -19.23 -9.62 14.53
CA VAL A 42 -20.54 -10.28 14.44
C VAL A 42 -20.39 -11.81 14.46
N ALA A 43 -19.36 -12.35 13.80
CA ALA A 43 -19.10 -13.79 13.78
C ALA A 43 -18.56 -14.34 15.11
N GLY A 44 -17.91 -13.52 15.93
CA GLY A 44 -17.26 -13.90 17.19
C GLY A 44 -18.21 -14.08 18.39
N GLY A 45 -19.43 -13.53 18.34
CA GLY A 45 -20.38 -13.60 19.46
C GLY A 45 -20.03 -12.69 20.65
N GLU A 46 -20.75 -12.86 21.77
CA GLU A 46 -20.63 -12.05 23.01
C GLU A 46 -19.48 -12.47 23.94
N GLU A 47 -18.46 -13.19 23.45
CA GLU A 47 -17.33 -13.58 24.31
C GLU A 47 -16.36 -12.40 24.54
N ASP A 48 -16.31 -11.92 25.79
CA ASP A 48 -15.54 -10.74 26.26
C ASP A 48 -14.02 -10.79 25.98
N ALA A 49 -13.46 -11.92 25.57
CA ALA A 49 -12.03 -12.12 25.36
C ALA A 49 -11.54 -11.86 23.91
N LEU A 50 -12.42 -11.55 22.95
CA LEU A 50 -12.08 -11.48 21.53
C LEU A 50 -11.72 -10.10 20.92
N PRO A 51 -11.79 -8.93 21.59
CA PRO A 51 -11.71 -7.65 20.88
C PRO A 51 -10.34 -7.39 20.22
N LEU A 52 -9.24 -7.83 20.86
CA LEU A 52 -7.90 -7.68 20.28
C LEU A 52 -7.68 -8.63 19.08
N ILE A 53 -8.19 -9.86 19.16
CA ILE A 53 -8.07 -10.85 18.08
C ILE A 53 -8.87 -10.38 16.87
N VAL A 54 -10.08 -9.87 17.08
CA VAL A 54 -10.93 -9.31 16.02
C VAL A 54 -10.25 -8.08 15.40
N LEU A 55 -9.69 -7.18 16.21
CA LEU A 55 -8.99 -5.99 15.73
C LEU A 55 -7.75 -6.34 14.89
N VAL A 56 -6.87 -7.20 15.40
CA VAL A 56 -5.64 -7.61 14.72
C VAL A 56 -5.96 -8.48 13.51
N GLY A 57 -6.89 -9.43 13.64
CA GLY A 57 -7.31 -10.33 12.56
C GLY A 57 -7.91 -9.56 11.38
N SER A 58 -8.83 -8.63 11.65
CA SER A 58 -9.42 -7.77 10.61
C SER A 58 -8.38 -6.88 9.94
N PHE A 59 -7.41 -6.35 10.70
CA PHE A 59 -6.31 -5.55 10.16
C PHE A 59 -5.43 -6.37 9.22
N VAL A 60 -5.01 -7.57 9.65
CA VAL A 60 -4.20 -8.48 8.82
C VAL A 60 -4.95 -8.86 7.54
N ILE A 61 -6.25 -9.18 7.64
CA ILE A 61 -7.09 -9.47 6.47
C ILE A 61 -7.10 -8.29 5.49
N ALA A 62 -7.36 -7.07 5.98
CA ALA A 62 -7.39 -5.88 5.14
C ALA A 62 -6.05 -5.62 4.46
N VAL A 63 -4.94 -5.72 5.20
CA VAL A 63 -3.58 -5.53 4.66
C VAL A 63 -3.25 -6.57 3.60
N VAL A 64 -3.58 -7.84 3.84
CA VAL A 64 -3.32 -8.93 2.89
C VAL A 64 -4.14 -8.73 1.63
N VAL A 65 -5.46 -8.53 1.74
CA VAL A 65 -6.35 -8.34 0.60
C VAL A 65 -5.92 -7.12 -0.22
N TYR A 66 -5.69 -5.98 0.43
CA TYR A 66 -5.27 -4.77 -0.27
C TYR A 66 -3.86 -4.90 -0.85
N GLY A 67 -2.95 -5.58 -0.15
CA GLY A 67 -1.61 -5.88 -0.63
C GLY A 67 -1.59 -6.78 -1.86
N VAL A 68 -2.48 -7.76 -1.94
CA VAL A 68 -2.68 -8.58 -3.15
C VAL A 68 -3.18 -7.71 -4.30
N ILE A 69 -4.18 -6.85 -4.06
CA ILE A 69 -4.70 -5.92 -5.08
C ILE A 69 -3.60 -5.00 -5.59
N TYR A 70 -2.83 -4.38 -4.68
CA TYR A 70 -1.70 -3.53 -5.02
C TYR A 70 -0.61 -4.26 -5.83
N GLY A 71 -0.31 -5.51 -5.46
CA GLY A 71 0.74 -6.30 -6.11
C GLY A 71 0.33 -6.83 -7.49
N THR A 72 -0.95 -7.14 -7.67
CA THR A 72 -1.46 -7.84 -8.86
C THR A 72 -2.27 -6.99 -9.80
N ARG A 73 -2.86 -5.87 -9.37
CA ARG A 73 -3.78 -5.02 -10.15
C ARG A 73 -3.47 -3.54 -9.90
N ARG A 74 -4.28 -2.63 -10.45
CA ARG A 74 -4.27 -1.21 -10.07
C ARG A 74 -5.16 -1.07 -8.84
N THR A 75 -4.68 -0.38 -7.82
CA THR A 75 -5.52 0.02 -6.69
C THR A 75 -6.54 1.06 -7.13
N LEU A 76 -7.55 1.31 -6.30
CA LEU A 76 -8.62 2.26 -6.63
C LEU A 76 -8.05 3.66 -6.92
N GLY A 77 -7.16 4.16 -6.05
CA GLY A 77 -6.49 5.43 -6.26
C GLY A 77 -5.62 5.45 -7.51
N GLN A 78 -4.88 4.38 -7.79
CA GLN A 78 -4.11 4.29 -9.03
C GLN A 78 -5.02 4.31 -10.27
N LEU A 79 -6.18 3.68 -10.20
CA LEU A 79 -7.15 3.63 -11.30
C LEU A 79 -7.72 5.03 -11.56
N LEU A 80 -8.13 5.75 -10.51
CA LEU A 80 -8.69 7.11 -10.59
C LEU A 80 -7.67 8.14 -11.10
N PHE A 81 -6.42 8.06 -10.64
CA PHE A 81 -5.37 9.02 -11.01
C PHE A 81 -4.54 8.58 -12.23
N GLY A 82 -4.95 7.50 -12.92
CA GLY A 82 -4.26 7.01 -14.12
C GLY A 82 -2.82 6.55 -13.87
N LEU A 83 -2.53 6.08 -12.66
CA LEU A 83 -1.22 5.60 -12.24
C LEU A 83 -1.11 4.08 -12.32
N ARG A 84 0.13 3.59 -12.32
CA ARG A 84 0.42 2.17 -12.19
C ARG A 84 1.76 1.98 -11.49
N THR A 85 1.81 1.08 -10.52
CA THR A 85 3.09 0.61 -9.97
C THR A 85 3.65 -0.51 -10.83
N VAL A 86 4.89 -0.35 -11.27
CA VAL A 86 5.63 -1.33 -12.07
C VAL A 86 7.01 -1.57 -11.49
N ARG A 87 7.57 -2.74 -11.76
CA ARG A 87 8.99 -3.05 -11.55
C ARG A 87 9.80 -2.29 -12.60
N THR A 88 10.87 -1.62 -12.20
CA THR A 88 11.73 -0.90 -13.17
C THR A 88 12.57 -1.85 -14.01
N ILE A 89 12.81 -3.07 -13.55
CA ILE A 89 13.63 -4.05 -14.29
C ILE A 89 12.93 -4.44 -15.60
N ASP A 90 11.65 -4.81 -15.53
CA ASP A 90 10.92 -5.41 -16.65
C ASP A 90 9.58 -4.70 -16.98
N GLY A 91 9.23 -3.63 -16.26
CA GLY A 91 7.95 -2.93 -16.45
C GLY A 91 6.71 -3.73 -16.03
N ARG A 92 6.89 -4.94 -15.48
CA ARG A 92 5.78 -5.82 -15.08
C ARG A 92 5.23 -5.43 -13.71
N ARG A 93 4.10 -6.07 -13.35
CA ARG A 93 3.48 -5.89 -12.04
C ARG A 93 4.38 -6.44 -10.92
N VAL A 94 4.18 -5.95 -9.71
CA VAL A 94 5.02 -6.25 -8.54
C VAL A 94 4.90 -7.72 -8.11
N GLY A 95 3.69 -8.28 -8.22
CA GLY A 95 3.33 -9.62 -7.73
C GLY A 95 2.65 -9.56 -6.37
N ALA A 96 1.75 -10.51 -6.10
CA ALA A 96 0.91 -10.54 -4.89
C ALA A 96 1.74 -10.53 -3.61
N TRP A 97 2.70 -11.45 -3.48
CA TRP A 97 3.54 -11.62 -2.29
C TRP A 97 4.28 -10.33 -1.92
N ARG A 98 4.95 -9.71 -2.89
CA ARG A 98 5.66 -8.44 -2.69
C ARG A 98 4.71 -7.28 -2.40
N GLY A 99 3.50 -7.31 -2.97
CA GLY A 99 2.45 -6.34 -2.65
C GLY A 99 2.01 -6.41 -1.19
N ILE A 100 1.79 -7.62 -0.67
CA ILE A 100 1.47 -7.87 0.75
C ILE A 100 2.58 -7.32 1.64
N TRP A 101 3.84 -7.69 1.43
CA TRP A 101 4.95 -7.22 2.26
C TRP A 101 5.10 -5.69 2.26
N ARG A 102 4.88 -5.04 1.12
CA ARG A 102 4.90 -3.58 1.05
C ARG A 102 3.74 -2.94 1.79
N MET A 103 2.55 -3.51 1.68
CA MET A 103 1.38 -3.01 2.39
C MET A 103 1.52 -3.24 3.89
N LEU A 104 2.07 -4.38 4.32
CA LEU A 104 2.35 -4.68 5.71
C LEU A 104 3.41 -3.73 6.29
N GLY A 105 4.52 -3.52 5.57
CA GLY A 105 5.53 -2.53 5.98
C GLY A 105 4.96 -1.11 6.09
N GLY A 106 4.12 -0.70 5.13
CA GLY A 106 3.43 0.59 5.20
C GLY A 106 2.40 0.67 6.33
N ALA A 107 1.58 -0.36 6.49
CA ALA A 107 0.49 -0.39 7.45
C ALA A 107 0.98 -0.56 8.90
N LEU A 108 2.12 -1.21 9.14
CA LEU A 108 2.78 -1.23 10.46
C LEU A 108 3.42 0.12 10.80
N LEU A 109 3.83 0.89 9.78
CA LEU A 109 4.30 2.25 9.99
C LEU A 109 3.15 3.22 10.31
N VAL A 110 1.95 3.06 9.73
CA VAL A 110 0.79 3.96 9.91
C VAL A 110 0.31 4.17 11.38
N PRO A 111 0.26 3.17 12.28
CA PRO A 111 -0.01 3.42 13.69
C PRO A 111 1.21 3.99 14.44
N GLY A 112 2.44 3.75 13.94
CA GLY A 112 3.65 4.44 14.42
C GLY A 112 3.82 5.86 13.86
N VAL A 113 3.03 6.24 12.86
CA VAL A 113 3.16 7.47 12.08
C VAL A 113 2.78 8.73 12.87
N PRO A 114 1.85 8.79 13.84
CA PRO A 114 1.72 10.01 14.65
C PRO A 114 3.02 10.33 15.43
N LEU A 115 3.68 9.30 15.98
CA LEU A 115 4.96 9.41 16.70
C LEU A 115 6.15 9.63 15.75
N LEU A 116 6.18 8.94 14.61
CA LEU A 116 7.22 9.06 13.60
C LEU A 116 7.04 10.29 12.72
N VAL A 117 5.85 10.86 12.53
CA VAL A 117 5.63 12.09 11.74
C VAL A 117 6.24 13.29 12.45
N ILE A 118 6.24 13.35 13.77
CA ILE A 118 7.03 14.33 14.53
C ILE A 118 8.53 14.14 14.24
N GLY A 119 9.01 12.90 14.17
CA GLY A 119 10.41 12.59 13.83
C GLY A 119 10.78 12.69 12.33
N LEU A 120 9.83 12.53 11.41
CA LEU A 120 10.01 12.39 9.97
C LEU A 120 9.70 13.70 9.23
N ILE A 121 8.87 14.58 9.80
CA ILE A 121 8.82 16.00 9.38
C ILE A 121 10.22 16.62 9.56
N LEU A 122 11.01 16.14 10.53
CA LEU A 122 12.43 16.49 10.70
C LEU A 122 13.40 15.67 9.82
N SER A 123 12.95 14.57 9.20
CA SER A 123 13.78 13.66 8.40
C SER A 123 13.18 13.45 7.01
N ALA A 124 13.03 14.56 6.29
CA ALA A 124 12.81 14.53 4.86
C ALA A 124 13.93 13.70 4.18
N SER A 125 13.55 12.85 3.22
CA SER A 125 14.46 12.25 2.24
C SER A 125 15.24 11.00 2.69
N SER A 126 14.58 9.87 3.00
CA SER A 126 15.16 8.51 2.84
C SER A 126 14.15 7.41 3.14
N TYR A 127 13.57 6.81 2.09
CA TYR A 127 13.10 5.41 2.16
C TYR A 127 13.74 4.62 1.02
N THR A 128 15.01 4.32 1.23
CA THR A 128 15.75 3.26 0.55
C THR A 128 16.42 2.48 1.66
N VAL A 129 15.98 1.26 1.94
CA VAL A 129 16.78 0.09 2.35
C VAL A 129 15.79 -1.07 2.58
N ILE A 130 15.96 -2.16 1.83
CA ILE A 130 16.01 -3.58 2.23
C ILE A 130 15.98 -4.40 0.91
N ASP A 131 17.18 -4.87 0.57
CA ASP A 131 17.62 -5.94 -0.33
C ASP A 131 17.19 -6.08 -1.81
N ARG A 132 18.25 -6.10 -2.65
CA ARG A 132 18.34 -6.13 -4.13
C ARG A 132 17.53 -5.02 -4.82
N PRO A 133 18.13 -4.14 -5.63
CA PRO A 133 17.43 -2.98 -6.20
C PRO A 133 16.49 -3.39 -7.34
N VAL A 134 15.42 -4.12 -7.02
CA VAL A 134 14.22 -4.14 -7.85
C VAL A 134 13.54 -2.80 -7.60
N ARG A 135 14.05 -1.75 -8.25
CA ARG A 135 13.45 -0.42 -8.12
C ARG A 135 12.00 -0.54 -8.61
N PHE A 136 11.07 0.04 -7.88
CA PHE A 136 9.66 0.12 -8.29
C PHE A 136 9.36 1.56 -8.65
N ALA A 137 8.55 1.75 -9.68
CA ALA A 137 8.18 3.07 -10.13
C ALA A 137 6.66 3.19 -10.26
N VAL A 138 6.16 4.35 -9.84
CA VAL A 138 4.79 4.77 -10.12
C VAL A 138 4.81 5.57 -11.41
N VAL A 139 4.26 4.99 -12.46
CA VAL A 139 4.25 5.55 -13.82
C VAL A 139 2.84 6.01 -14.18
N ARG A 140 2.77 7.07 -14.99
CA ARG A 140 1.51 7.54 -15.57
C ARG A 140 1.17 6.63 -16.76
N THR A 141 -0.11 6.28 -16.89
CA THR A 141 -0.58 5.38 -17.95
C THR A 141 -1.26 6.10 -19.11
N ARG A 142 -1.36 7.42 -19.03
CA ARG A 142 -1.85 8.36 -20.06
C ARG A 142 -1.04 9.64 -19.97
#